data_AF-A0A1H9U148-F1
#
_entry.id   AF-A0A1H9U148-F1
#
_cell.length_a   1.000
_cell.length_b   1.000
_cell.length_c   1.000
_cell.angle_alpha   90.00
_cell.angle_beta   90.00
_cell.angle_gamma   90.00
#
_symmetry.space_group_name_H-M   'P 1'
#
loop_
_entity.id
_entity.type
_entity.pdbx_description
1 polymer ?
#
loop_
_entity_poly.entity_id
_entity_poly.type
_entity_poly.pdbx_seq_one_letter_code
_entity_poly.pdbx_strand_id
1 'polypeptide(L)'
;MTETVGQRPASTGNPHVRGDYVVDEATRQAMPSEPAWVGRVQLVSTGPPLRYVLVTETGYEWRADPRDVRPATVEERSEYDAALERRLRGLRDLGLRLTGSRRA
;
A
#
# COMPACT_ATOMS: atom_id res chain seq x y z
N MET A 1 -12.61 -46.69 -0.99
CA MET A 1 -13.88 -46.23 -0.40
C MET A 1 -13.72 -46.22 1.11
N THR A 2 -13.66 -45.02 1.71
CA THR A 2 -14.55 -44.55 2.78
C THR A 2 -14.09 -43.15 3.16
N GLU A 3 -14.92 -42.17 2.84
CA GLU A 3 -14.87 -40.80 3.35
C GLU A 3 -15.01 -40.80 4.88
N THR A 4 -14.32 -39.88 5.55
CA THR A 4 -14.73 -39.40 6.87
C THR A 4 -14.53 -37.89 6.88
N VAL A 5 -15.63 -37.20 6.63
CA VAL A 5 -15.83 -35.78 6.93
C VAL A 5 -15.76 -35.61 8.45
N GLY A 6 -14.85 -34.77 8.93
CA GLY A 6 -14.66 -34.48 10.35
C GLY A 6 -14.34 -33.00 10.60
N GLN A 7 -15.41 -32.20 10.67
CA GLN A 7 -15.57 -30.97 11.45
C GLN A 7 -14.53 -29.83 11.37
N ARG A 8 -14.98 -28.69 10.81
CA ARG A 8 -14.44 -27.35 11.09
C ARG A 8 -14.68 -27.01 12.57
N PRO A 9 -13.65 -26.70 13.38
CA PRO A 9 -13.88 -26.11 14.69
C PRO A 9 -14.41 -24.67 14.52
N ALA A 10 -15.38 -24.35 15.37
CA ALA A 10 -16.12 -23.09 15.37
C ALA A 10 -15.18 -21.87 15.48
N SER A 11 -15.42 -20.88 14.62
CA SER A 11 -14.82 -19.54 14.71
C SER A 11 -15.26 -18.87 16.00
N THR A 12 -14.55 -19.13 17.09
CA THR A 12 -14.64 -18.30 18.30
C THR A 12 -13.84 -17.04 18.01
N GLY A 13 -14.53 -15.90 17.94
CA GLY A 13 -13.96 -14.60 17.61
C GLY A 13 -12.77 -14.28 18.51
N ASN A 14 -11.57 -14.42 17.95
CA ASN A 14 -10.36 -13.96 18.58
C ASN A 14 -10.11 -12.55 18.01
N PRO A 15 -10.18 -11.47 18.81
CA PRO A 15 -9.79 -10.15 18.33
C PRO A 15 -8.28 -10.21 18.10
N HIS A 16 -7.87 -10.45 16.86
CA HIS A 16 -6.45 -10.54 16.51
C HIS A 16 -5.72 -9.30 17.02
N VAL A 17 -4.83 -9.49 18.01
CA VAL A 17 -4.01 -8.40 18.53
C VAL A 17 -2.95 -8.09 17.49
N ARG A 18 -2.69 -6.81 17.24
CA ARG A 18 -1.62 -6.39 16.32
C ARG A 18 -0.30 -7.02 16.76
N GLY A 19 0.17 -8.03 16.03
CA GLY A 19 1.34 -8.83 16.39
C GLY A 19 1.13 -10.35 16.28
N ASP A 20 -0.11 -10.84 16.26
CA ASP A 20 -0.46 -12.27 16.15
C ASP A 20 -0.38 -12.83 14.71
N TYR A 21 0.29 -12.12 13.80
CA TYR A 21 0.43 -12.57 12.42
C TYR A 21 1.53 -13.63 12.34
N VAL A 22 1.13 -14.90 12.28
CA VAL A 22 2.03 -16.01 11.99
C VAL A 22 2.31 -16.02 10.49
N VAL A 23 3.55 -15.73 10.10
CA VAL A 23 4.03 -15.82 8.73
C VAL A 23 4.86 -17.08 8.57
N ASP A 24 4.74 -17.76 7.43
CA ASP A 24 5.51 -18.97 7.16
C ASP A 24 7.02 -18.65 7.06
N GLU A 25 7.86 -19.67 7.27
CA GLU A 25 9.32 -19.51 7.31
C GLU A 25 9.91 -19.07 5.96
N ALA A 26 9.23 -19.32 4.83
CA ALA A 26 9.61 -18.80 3.52
C ALA A 26 9.39 -17.27 3.41
N THR A 27 8.37 -16.71 4.09
CA THR A 27 8.15 -15.26 4.11
C THR A 27 9.11 -14.54 5.07
N ARG A 28 9.73 -15.27 6.01
CA ARG A 28 10.76 -14.75 6.93
C ARG A 28 12.13 -14.56 6.23
N GLN A 29 12.35 -15.21 5.09
CA GLN A 29 13.58 -15.03 4.32
C GLN A 29 13.66 -13.61 3.76
N ALA A 30 14.44 -12.79 4.48
CA ALA A 30 15.01 -11.52 4.06
C ALA A 30 14.05 -10.69 3.20
N MET A 31 13.15 -9.93 3.84
CA MET A 31 12.58 -8.76 3.18
C MET A 31 13.77 -7.97 2.63
N PRO A 32 13.96 -7.90 1.30
CA PRO A 32 15.02 -7.08 0.75
C PRO A 32 14.76 -5.66 1.25
N SER A 33 15.81 -4.91 1.59
CA SER A 33 15.67 -3.49 1.91
C SER A 33 14.75 -2.88 0.87
N GLU A 34 13.57 -2.41 1.31
CA GLU A 34 12.56 -1.92 0.37
C GLU A 34 13.25 -0.90 -0.54
N PRO A 35 13.19 -1.06 -1.87
CA PRO A 35 13.85 -0.14 -2.77
C PRO A 35 13.35 1.27 -2.46
N ALA A 36 14.28 2.22 -2.39
CA ALA A 36 13.92 3.61 -2.15
C ALA A 36 12.90 4.04 -3.21
N TRP A 37 11.77 4.57 -2.76
CA TRP A 37 10.68 5.03 -3.60
C TRP A 37 10.38 6.49 -3.33
N VAL A 38 9.83 7.17 -4.34
CA VAL A 38 9.54 8.61 -4.29
C VAL A 38 8.08 8.81 -3.94
N GLY A 39 7.81 9.61 -2.91
CA GLY A 39 6.46 9.99 -2.49
C GLY A 39 6.27 11.49 -2.42
N ARG A 40 5.04 11.96 -2.63
CA ARG A 40 4.68 13.36 -2.42
C ARG A 40 4.33 13.60 -0.96
N VAL A 41 5.01 14.54 -0.29
CA VAL A 41 4.62 14.95 1.07
C VAL A 41 3.27 15.66 1.03
N GLN A 42 2.30 15.13 1.77
CA GLN A 42 0.94 15.68 1.88
C GLN A 42 0.75 16.45 3.18
N LEU A 43 1.29 15.93 4.29
CA LEU A 43 1.16 16.55 5.60
C LEU A 43 2.45 16.37 6.40
N VAL A 44 2.80 17.40 7.15
CA VAL A 44 3.77 17.31 8.24
C VAL A 44 2.98 17.23 9.53
N SER A 45 3.06 16.10 10.24
CA SER A 45 2.47 15.99 11.58
C SER A 45 3.19 16.98 12.51
N THR A 46 2.47 17.96 13.02
CA THR A 46 3.02 19.05 13.83
C THR A 46 3.18 18.70 15.32
N GLY A 47 2.76 17.50 15.72
CA GLY A 47 2.94 16.99 17.08
C GLY A 47 4.22 16.16 17.22
N PRO A 48 4.86 16.12 18.42
CA PRO A 48 5.99 15.24 18.66
C PRO A 48 5.55 13.77 18.77
N PRO A 49 6.25 12.82 18.11
CA PRO A 49 7.35 13.04 17.17
C PRO A 49 6.84 13.51 15.79
N LEU A 50 7.56 14.48 15.21
CA LEU A 50 7.26 15.00 13.88
C LEU A 50 7.36 13.87 12.85
N ARG A 51 6.33 13.71 12.01
CA ARG A 51 6.25 12.68 10.96
C ARG A 51 5.86 13.31 9.64
N TYR A 52 6.44 12.85 8.55
CA TYR A 52 5.94 13.14 7.21
C TYR A 52 4.93 12.09 6.79
N VAL A 53 3.80 12.55 6.25
CA VAL A 53 2.87 11.72 5.51
C VAL A 53 3.21 11.88 4.03
N LEU A 54 3.79 10.84 3.45
CA LEU A 54 4.08 10.73 2.02
C LEU A 54 2.95 9.96 1.35
N VAL A 55 2.62 10.34 0.13
CA VAL A 55 1.64 9.66 -0.71
C VAL A 55 2.37 9.09 -1.91
N THR A 56 2.19 7.80 -2.18
CA THR A 56 2.70 7.14 -3.38
C THR A 56 1.96 7.66 -4.62
N GLU A 57 2.50 7.42 -5.80
CA GLU A 57 1.81 7.64 -7.08
C GLU A 57 0.49 6.84 -7.15
N THR A 58 0.43 5.76 -6.37
CA THR A 58 -0.74 4.91 -6.19
C THR A 58 -1.73 5.37 -5.11
N GLY A 59 -1.48 6.52 -4.48
CA GLY A 59 -2.37 7.11 -3.47
C GLY A 59 -2.32 6.42 -2.11
N TYR A 60 -1.37 5.53 -1.87
CA TYR A 60 -1.15 4.95 -0.55
C TYR A 60 -0.38 5.93 0.32
N GLU A 61 -0.84 6.08 1.56
CA GLU A 61 -0.18 6.92 2.55
C GLU A 61 0.89 6.13 3.28
N TRP A 62 2.05 6.78 3.48
CA TRP A 62 3.16 6.27 4.26
C TRP A 62 3.61 7.30 5.28
N ARG A 63 3.92 6.85 6.50
CA ARG A 63 4.43 7.72 7.56
C ARG A 63 5.93 7.51 7.73
N ALA A 64 6.73 8.54 7.49
CA ALA A 64 8.18 8.49 7.65
C ALA A 64 8.67 9.43 8.74
N ASP A 65 9.80 9.06 9.36
CA ASP A 65 10.61 10.02 10.12
C ASP A 65 11.24 11.03 9.16
N PRO A 66 11.29 12.33 9.49
CA PRO A 66 12.02 13.32 8.70
C PRO A 66 13.49 12.96 8.49
N ARG A 67 14.11 12.23 9.41
CA ARG A 67 15.51 11.80 9.30
C ARG A 67 15.73 10.73 8.24
N ASP A 68 14.67 10.01 7.87
CA ASP A 68 14.70 8.93 6.89
C ASP A 68 14.29 9.42 5.49
N VAL A 69 14.04 10.73 5.33
CA VAL A 69 13.57 11.32 4.07
C VAL A 69 14.59 12.32 3.53
N ARG A 70 14.90 12.22 2.25
CA ARG A 70 15.67 13.22 1.51
C ARG A 70 14.81 13.89 0.43
N PRO A 71 15.16 15.12 0.01
CA PRO A 71 14.58 15.70 -1.20
C PRO A 71 14.81 14.79 -2.42
N ALA A 72 13.77 14.66 -3.24
CA ALA A 72 13.85 13.97 -4.52
C ALA A 72 14.60 14.82 -5.56
N THR A 73 15.35 14.17 -6.45
CA THR A 73 16.01 14.80 -7.59
C THR A 73 14.98 15.28 -8.64
N VAL A 74 15.42 16.03 -9.65
CA VAL A 74 14.55 16.41 -10.79
C VAL A 74 14.04 15.18 -11.52
N GLU A 75 14.90 14.18 -11.73
CA GLU A 75 14.58 12.93 -12.41
C GLU A 75 13.54 12.12 -11.63
N GLU A 76 13.81 11.87 -10.34
CA GLU A 76 12.91 11.17 -9.43
C GLU A 76 11.51 11.80 -9.35
N ARG A 77 11.45 13.14 -9.35
CA ARG A 77 10.16 13.87 -9.41
C ARG A 77 9.45 13.67 -10.74
N SER A 78 10.19 13.71 -11.84
CA SER A 78 9.64 13.54 -13.18
C SER A 78 9.08 12.12 -13.38
N GLU A 79 9.77 11.10 -12.85
CA GLU A 79 9.29 9.72 -12.87
C GLU A 79 8.02 9.54 -12.04
N TYR A 80 7.98 10.11 -10.83
CA TYR A 80 6.78 10.11 -9.98
C TYR A 80 5.59 10.75 -10.69
N ASP A 81 5.78 11.93 -11.29
CA ASP A 81 4.71 12.65 -11.99
C ASP A 81 4.23 11.86 -13.21
N ALA A 82 5.13 11.28 -14.00
CA ALA A 82 4.77 10.44 -15.14
C ALA A 82 3.98 9.18 -14.72
N ALA A 83 4.35 8.57 -13.59
CA ALA A 83 3.64 7.42 -13.04
C ALA A 83 2.24 7.80 -12.52
N LEU A 84 2.13 8.91 -11.79
CA LEU A 84 0.87 9.46 -11.31
C LEU A 84 -0.07 9.77 -12.47
N GLU A 85 0.43 10.43 -13.52
CA GLU A 85 -0.37 10.73 -14.70
C GLU A 85 -0.89 9.47 -15.40
N ARG A 86 -0.06 8.44 -15.54
CA ARG A 86 -0.44 7.17 -16.15
C ARG A 86 -1.57 6.51 -15.35
N ARG A 87 -1.49 6.54 -14.02
CA ARG A 87 -2.56 6.06 -13.15
C ARG A 87 -3.85 6.85 -13.35
N LEU A 88 -3.77 8.18 -13.34
CA LEU A 88 -4.95 9.04 -13.50
C LEU A 88 -5.62 8.85 -14.86
N ARG A 89 -4.84 8.66 -15.93
CA ARG A 89 -5.37 8.26 -17.25
C ARG A 89 -6.11 6.93 -17.16
N GLY A 90 -5.49 5.91 -16.59
CA GLY A 90 -6.12 4.59 -16.42
C GLY A 90 -7.42 4.63 -15.62
N LEU A 91 -7.49 5.43 -14.55
CA LEU A 91 -8.70 5.62 -13.76
C LEU A 91 -9.81 6.33 -14.54
N ARG A 92 -9.47 7.33 -15.37
CA ARG A 92 -10.43 7.99 -16.26
C ARG A 92 -10.99 7.02 -17.30
N ASP A 93 -10.12 6.26 -17.95
CA ASP A 93 -10.51 5.27 -18.95
C ASP A 93 -11.41 4.18 -18.35
N LEU A 94 -11.06 3.70 -17.16
CA LEU A 94 -11.90 2.76 -16.42
C LEU A 94 -13.27 3.37 -16.08
N GLY A 95 -13.29 4.63 -15.62
CA GLY A 95 -14.53 5.35 -15.32
C GLY A 95 -15.44 5.47 -16.54
N LEU A 96 -14.89 5.79 -17.71
CA LEU A 96 -15.61 5.84 -18.98
C LEU A 96 -16.14 4.47 -19.40
N ARG A 97 -15.35 3.41 -19.24
CA ARG A 97 -15.80 2.04 -19.53
C ARG A 97 -16.97 1.62 -18.64
N LEU A 98 -16.92 1.92 -17.34
CA LEU A 98 -17.97 1.56 -16.39
C LEU A 98 -19.26 2.36 -16.60
N THR A 99 -19.17 3.65 -16.93
CA THR A 99 -20.37 4.47 -17.25
C THR A 99 -20.96 4.11 -18.62
N GLY A 100 -20.14 3.79 -19.61
CA GLY A 100 -20.60 3.31 -20.92
C GLY A 100 -21.27 1.93 -20.85
N SER A 101 -20.74 1.02 -20.01
CA SER A 101 -21.28 -0.33 -19.83
C SER A 101 -22.63 -0.36 -19.08
N ARG A 102 -23.03 0.73 -18.42
CA ARG A 102 -24.30 0.82 -17.67
C ARG A 102 -25.50 1.28 -18.53
N ARG A 103 -25.29 1.49 -19.84
CA ARG A 103 -26.31 1.95 -20.80
C ARG A 103 -26.67 0.92 -21.90
N ALA A 104 -26.15 -0.30 -21.83
CA ALA A 104 -26.50 -1.40 -22.74
C ALA A 104 -27.50 -2.36 -22.07
#